data_AF-A0A4Q3WTV8-F1
#
_entry.id   AF-A0A4Q3WTV8-F1
#
_cell.length_a   1.000
_cell.length_b   1.000
_cell.length_c   1.000
_cell.angle_alpha   90.00
_cell.angle_beta   90.00
_cell.angle_gamma   90.00
#
_symmetry.space_group_name_H-M   'P 1'
#
loop_
_entity.id
_entity.type
_entity.pdbx_description
1 polymer ?
#
loop_
_entity_poly.entity_id
_entity_poly.type
_entity_poly.pdbx_seq_one_letter_code
_entity_poly.pdbx_strand_id
1 'polypeptide(L)'
;MVSPGTRKNGVLKVKTPRKVGFTLIELLVVIAIIAILAAILFPVFGRARENARRSSCQSNLKQVGLAMAQYQQDYDERTLVVDEDNGLTWFNPLQPYIKSTQVFRCPSMAETWA
;
A
#
# COMPACT_ATOMS: atom_id res chain seq x y z
N MET A 1 -77.84 -34.28 -18.38
CA MET A 1 -77.70 -32.82 -18.34
C MET A 1 -76.49 -32.47 -17.47
N VAL A 2 -75.34 -32.23 -18.08
CA VAL A 2 -74.15 -31.70 -17.41
C VAL A 2 -73.68 -30.53 -18.26
N SER A 3 -73.74 -29.31 -17.72
CA SER A 3 -73.29 -28.10 -18.40
C SER A 3 -71.76 -28.00 -18.37
N PRO A 4 -71.09 -27.56 -19.46
CA PRO A 4 -69.67 -27.25 -19.40
C PRO A 4 -69.46 -25.86 -18.79
N GLY A 5 -68.78 -25.82 -17.63
CA GLY A 5 -68.31 -24.58 -17.02
C GLY A 5 -67.12 -24.01 -17.80
N THR A 6 -67.27 -22.80 -18.32
CA THR A 6 -66.22 -22.04 -18.99
C THR A 6 -65.20 -21.50 -17.98
N ARG A 7 -63.97 -22.03 -18.01
CA ARG A 7 -62.82 -21.45 -17.27
C ARG A 7 -62.43 -20.11 -17.88
N LYS A 8 -62.67 -19.01 -17.16
CA LYS A 8 -62.14 -17.69 -17.53
C LYS A 8 -60.64 -17.64 -17.18
N ASN A 9 -59.79 -17.64 -18.19
CA ASN A 9 -58.35 -17.45 -18.05
C ASN A 9 -58.06 -16.01 -17.58
N GLY A 10 -57.82 -15.83 -16.28
CA GLY A 10 -57.41 -14.55 -15.71
C GLY A 10 -55.93 -14.28 -15.98
N VAL A 11 -55.63 -13.39 -16.94
CA VAL A 11 -54.27 -12.89 -17.17
C VAL A 11 -53.91 -11.92 -16.04
N LEU A 12 -52.98 -12.32 -15.17
CA LEU A 12 -52.44 -11.44 -14.12
C LEU A 12 -51.58 -10.35 -14.78
N LYS A 13 -52.08 -9.11 -14.78
CA LYS A 13 -51.38 -7.94 -15.32
C LYS A 13 -50.29 -7.51 -14.34
N VAL A 14 -49.05 -7.96 -14.58
CA VAL A 14 -47.87 -7.57 -13.78
C VAL A 14 -47.67 -6.06 -13.89
N LYS A 15 -47.78 -5.34 -12.77
CA LYS A 15 -47.39 -3.92 -12.70
C LYS A 15 -45.86 -3.87 -12.67
N THR A 16 -45.24 -3.48 -13.78
CA THR A 16 -43.81 -3.21 -13.80
C THR A 16 -43.52 -2.03 -12.86
N PRO A 17 -42.55 -2.16 -11.93
CA PRO A 17 -42.22 -1.06 -11.04
C PRO A 17 -41.73 0.13 -11.87
N ARG A 18 -42.25 1.31 -11.56
CA ARG A 18 -41.84 2.55 -12.22
C ARG A 18 -40.37 2.79 -11.88
N LYS A 19 -39.50 2.86 -12.88
CA LYS A 19 -38.09 3.22 -12.67
C LYS A 19 -38.04 4.63 -12.12
N VAL A 20 -37.55 4.78 -10.90
CA VAL A 20 -37.23 6.08 -10.28
C VAL A 20 -35.93 6.55 -10.94
N GLY A 21 -35.97 7.69 -11.62
CA GLY A 21 -34.78 8.28 -12.25
C GLY A 21 -34.00 9.11 -11.24
N PHE A 22 -32.67 9.07 -11.32
CA PHE A 22 -31.80 9.96 -10.57
C PHE A 22 -31.99 11.40 -11.05
N THR A 23 -32.12 12.34 -10.13
CA THR A 23 -32.21 13.76 -10.50
C THR A 23 -30.82 14.30 -10.82
N LEU A 24 -30.73 15.25 -11.77
CA LEU A 24 -29.44 15.87 -12.14
C LEU A 24 -28.76 16.56 -10.95
N ILE A 25 -29.54 17.09 -10.02
CA ILE A 25 -29.03 17.77 -8.81
C ILE A 25 -28.36 16.78 -7.85
N GLU A 26 -28.92 15.58 -7.67
CA GLU A 26 -28.28 14.54 -6.83
C GLU A 26 -26.92 14.15 -7.38
N LEU A 27 -26.80 14.01 -8.72
CA LEU A 27 -25.52 13.69 -9.35
C LEU A 27 -24.51 14.83 -9.18
N LEU A 28 -24.95 16.08 -9.36
CA LEU A 28 -24.10 17.27 -9.29
C LEU A 28 -23.54 17.50 -7.89
N VAL A 29 -24.36 17.33 -6.85
CA VAL A 29 -23.89 17.46 -5.46
C VAL A 29 -22.84 16.40 -5.13
N VAL A 30 -22.99 15.17 -5.63
CA VAL A 30 -22.03 14.08 -5.37
C VAL A 30 -20.65 14.39 -5.97
N ILE A 31 -20.60 14.81 -7.23
CA ILE A 31 -19.31 15.15 -7.86
C ILE A 31 -18.65 16.36 -7.19
N ALA A 32 -19.45 17.33 -6.72
CA ALA A 32 -18.93 18.50 -5.99
C ALA A 32 -18.26 18.09 -4.68
N ILE A 33 -18.88 17.19 -3.92
CA ILE A 33 -18.29 16.67 -2.67
C ILE A 33 -17.01 15.87 -2.96
N ILE A 34 -17.01 15.00 -3.98
CA ILE A 34 -15.82 14.23 -4.38
C ILE A 34 -14.66 15.17 -4.76
N ALA A 35 -14.92 16.25 -5.50
CA ALA A 35 -13.90 17.21 -5.90
C ALA A 35 -13.25 17.89 -4.69
N ILE A 36 -14.04 18.31 -3.69
CA ILE A 36 -13.53 18.91 -2.45
C ILE A 36 -12.66 17.91 -1.67
N LEU A 37 -13.12 16.67 -1.52
CA LEU A 37 -12.37 15.63 -0.82
C LEU A 37 -11.05 15.30 -1.53
N ALA A 38 -11.07 15.15 -2.86
CA ALA A 38 -9.89 14.86 -3.65
C ALA A 38 -8.85 16.00 -3.58
N ALA A 39 -9.30 17.26 -3.58
CA ALA A 39 -8.42 18.43 -3.45
C ALA A 39 -7.62 18.43 -2.13
N ILE A 40 -8.20 17.92 -1.04
CA ILE A 40 -7.52 17.80 0.26
C ILE A 40 -6.66 16.53 0.31
N LEU A 41 -7.12 15.42 -0.28
CA LEU A 41 -6.41 14.14 -0.23
C LEU A 41 -5.13 14.15 -1.07
N PHE A 42 -5.15 14.77 -2.25
CA PHE A 42 -4.00 14.80 -3.16
C PHE A 42 -2.71 15.34 -2.53
N PRO A 43 -2.69 16.52 -1.88
CA PRO A 43 -1.47 17.04 -1.25
C PRO A 43 -1.01 16.19 -0.04
N VAL A 44 -1.94 15.57 0.68
CA VAL A 44 -1.64 14.73 1.85
C VAL A 44 -1.04 13.39 1.43
N PHE A 45 -1.52 12.82 0.32
CA PHE A 45 -1.08 11.52 -0.19
C PHE A 45 0.42 11.50 -0.50
N GLY A 46 0.96 12.58 -1.09
CA GLY A 46 2.40 12.70 -1.35
C GLY A 46 3.25 12.62 -0.08
N ARG A 47 2.84 13.35 0.97
CA ARG A 47 3.53 13.32 2.29
C ARG A 47 3.41 11.95 2.94
N ALA A 48 2.23 11.33 2.88
CA ALA A 48 2.00 10.00 3.43
C ALA A 48 2.90 8.94 2.76
N ARG A 49 3.02 8.98 1.43
CA ARG A 49 3.90 8.08 0.67
C ARG A 49 5.37 8.26 1.06
N GLU A 50 5.82 9.51 1.19
CA GLU A 50 7.20 9.79 1.59
C GLU A 50 7.47 9.34 3.04
N ASN A 51 6.53 9.58 3.95
CA ASN A 51 6.63 9.07 5.32
C ASN A 51 6.68 7.53 5.35
N ALA A 52 5.91 6.84 4.52
CA ALA A 52 5.98 5.38 4.41
C ALA A 52 7.37 4.91 3.93
N ARG A 53 7.95 5.57 2.93
CA ARG A 53 9.32 5.28 2.48
C ARG A 53 10.35 5.50 3.58
N ARG A 54 10.25 6.62 4.31
CA ARG A 54 11.12 6.93 5.45
C ARG A 54 11.01 5.88 6.55
N SER A 55 9.80 5.46 6.91
CA SER A 55 9.60 4.39 7.90
C SER A 55 10.27 3.08 7.47
N SER A 56 10.17 2.71 6.19
CA SER A 56 10.89 1.55 5.68
C SER A 56 12.41 1.70 5.78
N CYS A 57 12.96 2.87 5.43
CA CYS A 57 14.40 3.11 5.57
C CYS A 57 14.88 3.12 7.02
N GLN A 58 14.10 3.69 7.94
CA GLN A 58 14.40 3.66 9.37
C GLN A 58 14.40 2.23 9.91
N SER A 59 13.46 1.40 9.47
CA SER A 59 13.43 -0.03 9.81
C SER A 59 14.67 -0.77 9.29
N ASN A 60 15.10 -0.45 8.06
CA ASN A 60 16.32 -1.00 7.49
C ASN A 60 17.57 -0.58 8.28
N LEU A 61 17.70 0.70 8.60
CA LEU A 61 18.83 1.20 9.40
C LEU A 61 18.88 0.57 10.79
N LYS A 62 17.71 0.36 11.42
CA LYS A 62 17.61 -0.34 12.71
C LYS A 62 18.12 -1.78 12.60
N GLN A 63 17.81 -2.49 11.51
CA GLN A 63 18.31 -3.84 11.27
C GLN A 63 19.83 -3.87 11.13
N VAL A 64 20.42 -2.89 10.40
CA VAL A 64 21.88 -2.76 10.28
C VAL A 64 22.52 -2.45 11.63
N GLY A 65 21.97 -1.52 12.41
CA GLY A 65 22.47 -1.19 13.73
C GLY A 65 22.42 -2.37 14.71
N LEU A 66 21.36 -3.18 14.66
CA LEU A 66 21.30 -4.43 15.42
C LEU A 66 22.39 -5.41 14.99
N ALA A 67 22.58 -5.60 13.69
CA ALA A 67 23.62 -6.48 13.16
C ALA A 67 25.02 -6.03 13.60
N MET A 68 25.29 -4.73 13.62
CA MET A 68 26.55 -4.18 14.13
C MET A 68 26.74 -4.44 15.62
N ALA A 69 25.69 -4.26 16.43
CA ALA A 69 25.75 -4.55 17.85
C ALA A 69 25.98 -6.04 18.13
N GLN A 70 25.33 -6.93 17.37
CA GLN A 70 25.55 -8.38 17.46
C GLN A 70 26.98 -8.78 17.07
N TYR A 71 27.49 -8.21 15.98
CA TYR A 71 28.89 -8.40 15.58
C TYR A 71 29.87 -7.99 16.70
N GLN A 72 29.67 -6.82 17.32
CA GLN A 72 30.53 -6.37 18.41
C GLN A 72 30.50 -7.30 19.61
N GLN A 73 29.34 -7.89 19.92
CA GLN A 73 29.20 -8.86 21.00
C GLN A 73 29.95 -10.17 20.72
N ASP A 74 29.95 -10.64 19.47
CA ASP A 74 30.58 -11.91 19.10
C ASP A 74 32.10 -11.81 18.90
N TYR A 75 32.63 -10.59 18.69
CA TYR A 75 34.04 -10.33 18.35
C TYR A 75 34.80 -9.50 19.40
N ASP A 76 34.54 -9.68 20.69
CA ASP A 76 35.24 -9.01 21.81
C ASP A 76 35.27 -7.47 21.67
N GLU A 77 34.13 -6.85 21.35
CA GLU A 77 33.99 -5.39 21.14
C GLU A 77 34.84 -4.81 19.99
N ARG A 78 35.41 -5.65 19.13
CA ARG A 78 36.12 -5.18 17.95
C ARG A 78 35.15 -4.53 16.97
N THR A 79 35.56 -3.38 16.43
CA THR A 79 34.80 -2.68 15.41
C THR A 79 34.98 -3.34 14.05
N LEU A 80 34.08 -3.02 13.12
CA LEU A 80 34.16 -3.45 11.73
C LEU A 80 35.51 -3.02 11.14
N VAL A 81 36.30 -4.00 10.68
CA VAL A 81 37.52 -3.74 9.94
C VAL A 81 37.14 -3.43 8.50
N VAL A 82 37.56 -2.26 8.02
CA VAL A 82 37.42 -1.87 6.60
C VAL A 82 38.79 -2.04 5.97
N ASP A 83 38.87 -2.86 4.93
CA ASP A 83 40.08 -3.08 4.16
C ASP A 83 39.71 -2.90 2.68
N GLU A 84 40.02 -1.71 2.16
CA GLU A 84 39.69 -1.31 0.79
C GLU A 84 40.54 -2.04 -0.24
N ASP A 85 41.75 -2.48 0.14
CA ASP A 85 42.69 -3.16 -0.77
C ASP A 85 42.24 -4.60 -1.08
N ASN A 86 41.56 -5.24 -0.13
CA ASN A 86 41.03 -6.61 -0.26
C ASN A 86 39.55 -6.67 -0.66
N GLY A 87 38.92 -5.53 -0.98
CA GLY A 87 37.49 -5.47 -1.32
C GLY A 87 36.57 -5.79 -0.13
N LEU A 88 37.08 -5.70 1.10
CA LEU A 88 36.30 -5.88 2.33
C LEU A 88 35.64 -4.56 2.69
N THR A 89 34.39 -4.43 2.27
CA THR A 89 33.53 -3.32 2.70
C THR A 89 33.05 -3.52 4.14
N TRP A 90 32.67 -2.43 4.79
CA TRP A 90 32.13 -2.44 6.16
C TRP A 90 30.93 -3.39 6.37
N PHE A 91 30.18 -3.71 5.31
CA PHE A 91 29.00 -4.58 5.39
C PHE A 91 29.31 -6.07 5.23
N ASN A 92 30.50 -6.46 4.75
CA ASN A 92 30.87 -7.86 4.56
C ASN A 92 30.86 -8.67 5.87
N PRO A 93 31.43 -8.16 7.00
CA PRO A 93 31.36 -8.86 8.29
C PRO A 93 29.95 -8.96 8.87
N LEU A 94 29.01 -8.12 8.40
CA LEU A 94 27.63 -8.09 8.89
C LEU A 94 26.70 -9.08 8.18
N GLN A 95 27.14 -9.70 7.07
CA GLN A 95 26.34 -10.66 6.32
C GLN A 95 25.72 -11.79 7.16
N PRO A 96 26.41 -12.42 8.13
CA PRO A 96 25.78 -13.47 8.95
C PRO A 96 24.63 -12.95 9.83
N TYR A 97 24.63 -11.66 10.18
CA TYR A 97 23.61 -11.04 11.05
C TYR A 97 22.48 -10.37 10.25
N ILE A 98 22.67 -10.18 8.94
CA ILE A 98 21.72 -9.51 8.05
C ILE A 98 21.03 -10.53 7.15
N LYS A 99 19.70 -10.59 7.23
CA LYS A 99 18.90 -11.58 6.48
C LYS A 99 18.69 -11.25 5.00
N SER A 100 18.97 -10.02 4.57
CA SER A 100 18.77 -9.56 3.19
C SER A 100 19.65 -8.36 2.86
N THR A 101 20.32 -8.38 1.71
CA THR A 101 21.12 -7.25 1.19
C THR A 101 20.27 -6.05 0.76
N GLN A 102 18.95 -6.23 0.61
CA GLN A 102 18.02 -5.15 0.33
C GLN A 102 17.94 -4.15 1.49
N VAL A 103 18.36 -4.53 2.70
CA VAL A 103 18.42 -3.64 3.87
C VAL A 103 19.36 -2.45 3.65
N PHE A 104 20.37 -2.58 2.78
CA PHE A 104 21.28 -1.49 2.45
C PHE A 104 20.70 -0.51 1.44
N ARG A 105 19.57 -0.82 0.82
CA ARG A 105 18.86 0.08 -0.10
C ARG A 105 17.66 0.69 0.60
N CYS A 106 17.56 2.01 0.49
CA CYS A 106 16.47 2.78 1.04
C CYS A 106 15.51 3.17 -0.10
N PRO A 107 14.19 2.89 -0.01
CA PRO A 107 13.23 3.26 -1.06
C PRO A 107 13.09 4.76 -1.35
N SER A 108 13.67 5.63 -0.49
CA SER A 108 13.77 7.08 -0.75
C SER A 108 15.08 7.49 -1.42
N MET A 109 16.04 6.56 -1.59
CA MET A 109 17.18 6.75 -2.48
C MET A 109 16.60 6.76 -3.88
N ALA A 110 16.37 7.96 -4.40
CA ALA A 110 15.72 8.18 -5.67
C ALA A 110 16.42 7.36 -6.77
N GLU A 111 15.63 6.73 -7.64
CA GLU A 111 16.07 6.11 -8.90
C GLU A 111 16.61 7.16 -9.91
N THR A 112 17.24 8.24 -9.44
CA THR A 112 17.82 9.31 -10.27
C THR A 112 19.11 8.90 -10.97
N TRP A 113 19.53 7.65 -10.86
CA TRP A 113 20.76 7.10 -11.44
C TRP A 113 20.49 5.82 -12.23
N ALA A 114 19.37 5.76 -12.97
CA ALA A 114 19.11 4.77 -13.99
C ALA A 114 19.09 5.45 -15.37
#